data_AF-A0A3D4RRY0-F1
#
_entry.id   AF-A0A3D4RRY0-F1
#
_cell.length_a   1.000
_cell.length_b   1.000
_cell.length_c   1.000
_cell.angle_alpha   90.00
_cell.angle_beta   90.00
_cell.angle_gamma   90.00
#
_symmetry.space_group_name_H-M   'P 1'
#
loop_
_entity.id
_entity.type
_entity.pdbx_description
1 polymer ?
#
loop_
_entity_poly.entity_id
_entity_poly.type
_entity_poly.pdbx_seq_one_letter_code
_entity_poly.pdbx_strand_id
1 'polypeptide(L)'
;MQTTTIAGRIKLARKMAGLDTQARLLALIPGWKPSRLGNYEAGISTPGPEDILLIAEATEVSACWLTFGQGPIRPSERDLQAIRHQNLSHALNGVERLDATVKALRISRKRLREHLENPFLPIDDALSRRLEQLLEVRRGWLDEQHVDRDPLFLSFPEPMRELMMTYSELPPGLRKVLLATARALRDAEAANSQDT
;
A
#
# COMPACT_ATOMS: atom_id res chain seq x y z
N MET A 1 7.25 -10.69 -12.07
CA MET A 1 6.24 -11.39 -11.23
C MET A 1 5.08 -10.42 -11.11
N GLN A 2 3.86 -10.75 -11.52
CA GLN A 2 2.76 -9.77 -11.55
C GLN A 2 2.38 -9.38 -10.12
N THR A 3 2.83 -8.22 -9.64
CA THR A 3 2.53 -7.64 -8.33
C THR A 3 1.12 -7.05 -8.22
N THR A 4 0.36 -7.10 -9.31
CA THR A 4 -0.99 -6.54 -9.43
C THR A 4 -2.09 -7.46 -8.88
N THR A 5 -1.83 -8.76 -8.67
CA THR A 5 -2.82 -9.72 -8.17
C THR A 5 -2.63 -10.01 -6.67
N ILE A 6 -3.71 -10.39 -5.97
CA ILE A 6 -3.67 -10.81 -4.56
C ILE A 6 -2.67 -11.96 -4.37
N ALA A 7 -2.70 -12.96 -5.26
CA ALA A 7 -1.76 -14.08 -5.27
C ALA A 7 -0.30 -13.62 -5.33
N GLY A 8 0.00 -12.67 -6.22
CA GLY A 8 1.32 -12.05 -6.33
C GLY A 8 1.74 -11.32 -5.06
N ARG A 9 0.80 -10.59 -4.44
CA ARG A 9 1.05 -9.85 -3.19
C ARG A 9 1.27 -10.75 -1.98
N ILE A 10 0.53 -11.85 -1.83
CA ILE A 10 0.76 -12.84 -0.75
C ILE A 10 2.16 -13.44 -0.86
N LYS A 11 2.54 -13.86 -2.07
CA LYS A 11 3.87 -14.42 -2.32
C LYS A 11 4.99 -13.41 -2.06
N LEU A 12 4.74 -12.14 -2.37
CA LEU A 12 5.66 -11.04 -2.10
C LEU A 12 5.76 -10.77 -0.60
N ALA A 13 4.63 -10.63 0.11
CA ALA A 13 4.54 -10.45 1.57
C ALA A 13 5.32 -11.52 2.32
N ARG A 14 5.15 -12.78 1.93
CA ARG A 14 5.89 -13.90 2.50
C ARG A 14 7.41 -13.72 2.36
N LYS A 15 7.88 -13.40 1.16
CA LYS A 15 9.32 -13.19 0.93
C LYS A 15 9.88 -12.02 1.72
N MET A 16 9.10 -10.95 1.90
CA MET A 16 9.50 -9.79 2.71
C MET A 16 9.71 -10.11 4.18
N ALA A 17 8.88 -11.00 4.72
CA ALA A 17 9.00 -11.47 6.10
C ALA A 17 10.19 -12.43 6.30
N GLY A 18 11.04 -12.64 5.28
CA GLY A 18 12.15 -13.59 5.33
C GLY A 18 11.68 -15.06 5.31
N LEU A 19 10.46 -15.32 4.86
CA LEU A 19 9.85 -16.65 4.85
C LEU A 19 10.03 -17.29 3.47
N ASP A 20 11.24 -17.70 3.15
CA ASP A 20 11.62 -18.12 1.79
C ASP A 20 10.76 -19.24 1.19
N THR A 21 10.16 -20.08 2.05
CA THR A 21 9.26 -21.16 1.67
C THR A 21 7.85 -20.95 2.22
N GLN A 22 6.85 -21.49 1.52
CA GLN A 22 5.45 -21.52 2.00
C GLN A 22 5.32 -22.19 3.37
N ALA A 23 6.14 -23.22 3.63
CA ALA A 23 6.19 -23.90 4.92
C ALA A 23 6.55 -22.97 6.09
N ARG A 24 7.44 -21.98 5.87
CA ARG A 24 7.81 -21.01 6.91
C ARG A 24 6.66 -20.06 7.26
N LEU A 25 5.85 -19.66 6.29
CA LEU A 25 4.65 -18.87 6.56
C LEU A 25 3.56 -19.72 7.22
N LEU A 26 3.36 -20.95 6.77
CA LEU A 26 2.40 -21.87 7.39
C LEU A 26 2.73 -22.17 8.85
N ALA A 27 4.01 -22.20 9.22
CA ALA A 27 4.41 -22.37 10.62
C ALA A 27 3.94 -21.21 11.52
N LEU A 28 3.65 -20.04 10.96
CA LEU A 28 3.11 -18.88 11.68
C LEU A 28 1.59 -18.82 11.68
N ILE A 29 0.90 -19.64 10.87
CA ILE A 29 -0.56 -19.64 10.73
C ILE A 29 -1.09 -21.04 11.12
N PRO A 30 -1.41 -21.26 12.41
CA PRO A 30 -1.83 -22.56 12.90
C PRO A 30 -3.14 -23.04 12.24
N GLY A 31 -3.24 -24.34 12.00
CA GLY A 31 -4.45 -24.98 11.46
C GLY A 31 -4.57 -24.96 9.93
N TRP A 32 -3.67 -24.30 9.21
CA TRP A 32 -3.68 -24.31 7.75
C TRP A 32 -3.01 -25.54 7.15
N LYS A 33 -3.65 -26.14 6.15
CA LYS A 33 -3.04 -27.18 5.31
C LYS A 33 -2.12 -26.52 4.27
N PRO A 34 -0.99 -27.15 3.88
CA PRO A 34 -0.09 -26.60 2.86
C PRO A 34 -0.75 -26.25 1.53
N SER A 35 -1.74 -27.06 1.12
CA SER A 35 -2.51 -26.82 -0.10
C SER A 35 -3.28 -25.49 -0.09
N ARG A 36 -3.71 -25.00 1.07
CA ARG A 36 -4.45 -23.73 1.18
C ARG A 36 -3.59 -22.55 0.74
N LEU A 37 -2.42 -22.37 1.36
CA LEU A 37 -1.49 -21.28 1.00
C LEU A 37 -0.96 -21.46 -0.43
N GLY A 38 -0.69 -22.70 -0.85
CA GLY A 38 -0.28 -23.03 -2.21
C GLY A 38 -1.31 -22.55 -3.25
N ASN A 39 -2.59 -22.81 -3.02
CA ASN A 39 -3.68 -22.37 -3.91
C ASN A 39 -3.83 -20.85 -3.95
N TYR A 40 -3.63 -20.16 -2.83
CA TYR A 40 -3.64 -18.69 -2.79
C TYR A 40 -2.49 -18.08 -3.59
N GLU A 41 -1.25 -18.55 -3.40
CA GLU A 41 -0.10 -18.03 -4.16
C GLU A 41 -0.12 -18.41 -5.64
N ALA A 42 -0.82 -19.48 -6.01
CA ALA A 42 -1.05 -19.88 -7.39
C ALA A 42 -2.23 -19.15 -8.05
N GLY A 43 -3.04 -18.42 -7.28
CA GLY A 43 -4.27 -17.76 -7.78
C GLY A 43 -5.41 -18.73 -8.10
N ILE A 44 -5.35 -19.97 -7.61
CA ILE A 44 -6.39 -21.00 -7.79
C ILE A 44 -7.62 -20.69 -6.92
N SER A 45 -7.39 -20.14 -5.73
CA SER A 45 -8.44 -19.71 -4.81
C SER A 45 -8.18 -18.30 -4.31
N THR A 46 -9.25 -17.57 -3.98
CA THR A 46 -9.17 -16.24 -3.38
C THR A 46 -9.31 -16.37 -1.86
N PRO A 47 -8.39 -15.80 -1.07
CA PRO A 47 -8.50 -15.81 0.38
C PRO A 47 -9.70 -14.98 0.85
N GLY A 48 -10.37 -15.46 1.91
CA GLY A 48 -11.39 -14.68 2.61
C GLY A 48 -10.78 -13.59 3.50
N PRO A 49 -11.61 -12.68 4.07
CA PRO A 49 -11.13 -11.60 4.92
C PRO A 49 -10.32 -12.07 6.14
N GLU A 50 -10.75 -13.14 6.82
CA GLU A 50 -10.02 -13.71 7.96
C GLU A 50 -8.64 -14.25 7.55
N ASP A 51 -8.58 -14.95 6.41
CA ASP A 51 -7.32 -15.49 5.89
C ASP A 51 -6.34 -14.36 5.51
N ILE A 52 -6.85 -13.26 4.97
CA ILE A 52 -6.06 -12.05 4.71
C ILE A 52 -5.48 -11.48 6.00
N LEU A 53 -6.26 -11.39 7.07
CA LEU A 53 -5.79 -10.85 8.35
C LEU A 53 -4.68 -11.74 8.94
N LEU A 54 -4.83 -13.07 8.88
CA LEU A 54 -3.81 -14.00 9.35
C LEU A 54 -2.50 -13.88 8.54
N ILE A 55 -2.59 -13.75 7.21
CA ILE A 55 -1.41 -13.53 6.37
C ILE A 55 -0.78 -12.17 6.68
N ALA A 56 -1.59 -11.12 6.83
CA ALA A 56 -1.13 -9.76 7.12
C ALA A 56 -0.34 -9.71 8.43
N GLU A 57 -0.88 -10.32 9.48
CA GLU A 57 -0.24 -10.45 10.79
C GLU A 57 1.08 -11.24 10.69
N ALA A 58 1.04 -12.44 10.10
CA ALA A 58 2.21 -13.30 9.99
C ALA A 58 3.34 -12.74 9.10
N THR A 59 3.04 -11.77 8.25
CA THR A 59 4.02 -11.12 7.36
C THR A 59 4.29 -9.66 7.70
N GLU A 60 3.67 -9.14 8.77
CA GLU A 60 3.76 -7.75 9.22
C GLU A 60 3.47 -6.71 8.11
N VAL A 61 2.49 -7.02 7.26
CA VAL A 61 2.02 -6.13 6.19
C VAL A 61 0.59 -5.67 6.43
N SER A 62 0.19 -4.62 5.73
CA SER A 62 -1.18 -4.11 5.72
C SER A 62 -2.10 -5.09 5.00
N ALA A 63 -3.20 -5.46 5.67
CA ALA A 63 -4.30 -6.22 5.05
C ALA A 63 -4.93 -5.49 3.86
N CYS A 64 -4.96 -4.15 3.90
CA CYS A 64 -5.46 -3.32 2.81
C CYS A 64 -4.55 -3.44 1.57
N TRP A 65 -3.24 -3.38 1.78
CA TRP A 65 -2.27 -3.58 0.71
C TRP A 65 -2.33 -5.00 0.15
N LEU A 66 -2.39 -6.03 0.99
CA LEU A 66 -2.52 -7.42 0.53
C LEU A 66 -3.75 -7.62 -0.36
N THR A 67 -4.89 -7.08 0.06
CA THR A 67 -6.17 -7.26 -0.66
C THR A 67 -6.23 -6.42 -1.93
N PHE A 68 -5.94 -5.12 -1.85
CA PHE A 68 -6.22 -4.17 -2.93
C PHE A 68 -4.97 -3.71 -3.68
N GLY A 69 -3.78 -3.97 -3.14
CA GLY A 69 -2.54 -3.40 -3.65
C GLY A 69 -2.42 -1.89 -3.42
N GLN A 70 -3.20 -1.36 -2.48
CA GLN A 70 -3.31 0.07 -2.18
C GLN A 70 -2.90 0.37 -0.73
N GLY A 71 -2.48 1.61 -0.48
CA GLY A 71 -2.01 2.04 0.84
C GLY A 71 -0.61 1.55 1.23
N PRO A 72 -0.15 1.88 2.45
CA PRO A 72 1.18 1.52 2.92
C PRO A 72 1.32 0.02 3.09
N ILE A 73 2.49 -0.50 2.73
CA ILE A 73 2.78 -1.93 2.83
C ILE A 73 2.85 -2.39 4.27
N ARG A 74 3.41 -1.59 5.20
CA ARG A 74 3.48 -1.93 6.63
C ARG A 74 2.45 -1.11 7.43
N PRO A 75 1.84 -1.69 8.50
CA PRO A 75 0.82 -1.00 9.29
C PRO A 75 1.39 0.10 10.19
N SER A 76 2.60 -0.09 10.73
CA SER A 76 3.15 0.73 11.82
C SER A 76 3.98 1.92 11.37
N GLU A 77 4.58 1.89 10.18
CA GLU A 77 5.48 2.95 9.75
C GLU A 77 5.32 3.23 8.26
N ARG A 78 5.17 4.52 7.96
CA ARG A 78 5.28 5.08 6.61
C ARG A 78 6.75 5.02 6.20
N ASP A 79 7.21 3.80 5.92
CA ASP A 79 8.56 3.51 5.47
C ASP A 79 8.87 4.37 4.23
N LEU A 80 9.94 5.17 4.33
CA LEU A 80 10.42 6.04 3.25
C LEU A 80 10.58 5.27 1.93
N GLN A 81 10.99 4.00 2.02
CA GLN A 81 11.08 3.12 0.86
C GLN A 81 9.71 2.85 0.23
N ALA A 82 8.68 2.61 1.04
CA ALA A 82 7.33 2.37 0.56
C ALA A 82 6.75 3.61 -0.12
N ILE A 83 6.99 4.80 0.44
CA ILE A 83 6.60 6.08 -0.18
C ILE A 83 7.29 6.25 -1.54
N ARG A 84 8.62 6.06 -1.57
CA ARG A 84 9.41 6.17 -2.81
C ARG A 84 8.95 5.18 -3.87
N HIS A 85 8.62 3.94 -3.50
CA HIS A 85 8.15 2.92 -4.44
C HIS A 85 6.77 3.24 -4.99
N GLN A 86 5.84 3.66 -4.13
CA GLN A 86 4.50 4.08 -4.54
C GLN A 86 4.61 5.23 -5.55
N ASN A 87 5.40 6.25 -5.21
CA ASN A 87 5.59 7.41 -6.07
C ASN A 87 6.30 7.05 -7.38
N LEU A 88 7.32 6.17 -7.35
CA LEU A 88 7.99 5.66 -8.55
C LEU A 88 7.01 4.92 -9.48
N SER A 89 6.23 4.00 -8.91
CA SER A 89 5.29 3.17 -9.66
C SER A 89 4.20 4.02 -10.31
N HIS A 90 3.70 5.02 -9.59
CA HIS A 90 2.73 5.96 -10.11
C HIS A 90 3.32 6.86 -11.21
N ALA A 91 4.47 7.48 -10.95
CA ALA A 91 5.11 8.42 -11.87
C ALA A 91 5.55 7.76 -13.18
N LEU A 92 5.86 6.46 -13.14
CA LEU A 92 6.28 5.70 -14.32
C LEU A 92 5.18 4.81 -14.91
N ASN A 93 3.95 4.92 -14.41
CA ASN A 93 2.81 4.20 -14.98
C ASN A 93 2.54 4.70 -16.41
N GLY A 94 2.52 3.80 -17.39
CA GLY A 94 2.26 4.16 -18.79
C GLY A 94 3.40 4.89 -19.52
N VAL A 95 4.64 4.85 -19.01
CA VAL A 95 5.77 5.53 -19.69
C VAL A 95 6.07 4.90 -21.05
N GLU A 96 5.81 5.66 -22.11
CA GLU A 96 6.06 5.26 -23.50
C GLU A 96 7.55 5.40 -23.89
N ARG A 97 8.30 6.28 -23.21
CA ARG A 97 9.71 6.60 -23.52
C ARG A 97 10.69 5.90 -22.57
N LEU A 98 10.65 4.57 -22.57
CA LEU A 98 11.46 3.74 -21.68
C LEU A 98 12.97 4.01 -21.80
N ASP A 99 13.47 4.29 -23.00
CA ASP A 99 14.90 4.51 -23.25
C ASP A 99 15.45 5.82 -22.72
N ALA A 100 14.68 6.91 -22.86
CA ALA A 100 15.03 8.19 -22.27
C ALA A 100 15.04 8.08 -20.73
N THR A 101 14.06 7.37 -20.18
CA THR A 101 13.89 7.14 -18.74
C THR A 101 15.09 6.40 -18.14
N VAL A 102 15.46 5.25 -18.69
CA VAL A 102 16.60 4.45 -18.17
C VAL A 102 17.93 5.20 -18.31
N LYS A 103 18.10 5.98 -19.39
CA LYS A 103 19.29 6.82 -19.58
C LYS A 103 19.38 7.92 -18.53
N ALA A 104 18.28 8.63 -18.27
CA ALA A 104 18.23 9.69 -17.26
C ALA A 104 18.46 9.13 -15.84
N LEU A 105 17.85 7.99 -15.53
CA LEU A 105 18.03 7.31 -14.25
C LEU A 105 19.39 6.63 -14.10
N ARG A 106 20.17 6.46 -15.18
CA ARG A 106 21.45 5.74 -15.22
C ARG A 106 21.34 4.34 -14.60
N ILE A 107 20.28 3.63 -14.94
CA ILE A 107 20.05 2.23 -14.57
C ILE A 107 19.67 1.42 -15.81
N SER A 108 19.77 0.10 -15.76
CA SER A 108 19.34 -0.75 -16.87
C SER A 108 17.81 -0.86 -16.92
N ARG A 109 17.24 -1.18 -18.10
CA ARG A 109 15.80 -1.53 -18.24
C ARG A 109 15.40 -2.66 -17.30
N LYS A 110 16.28 -3.65 -17.11
CA LYS A 110 16.08 -4.75 -16.15
C LYS A 110 15.95 -4.21 -14.72
N ARG A 111 16.88 -3.35 -14.30
CA ARG A 111 16.89 -2.78 -12.96
C ARG A 111 15.68 -1.88 -12.70
N LEU A 112 15.27 -1.08 -13.67
CA LEU A 112 14.06 -0.28 -13.57
C LEU A 112 12.82 -1.16 -13.35
N ARG A 113 12.69 -2.25 -14.12
CA ARG A 113 11.61 -3.22 -13.94
C ARG A 113 11.67 -3.88 -12.57
N GLU A 114 12.86 -4.24 -12.08
CA GLU A 114 13.04 -4.77 -10.73
C GLU A 114 12.53 -3.78 -9.67
N HIS A 115 12.82 -2.48 -9.77
CA HIS A 115 12.29 -1.49 -8.83
C HIS A 115 10.77 -1.34 -8.92
N LEU A 116 10.19 -1.37 -10.12
CA LEU A 116 8.73 -1.30 -10.30
C LEU A 116 8.02 -2.54 -9.74
N GLU A 117 8.59 -3.72 -9.96
CA GLU A 117 8.02 -5.00 -9.51
C GLU A 117 8.37 -5.36 -8.05
N ASN A 118 9.32 -4.68 -7.42
CA ASN A 118 9.76 -5.01 -6.06
C ASN A 118 9.75 -3.75 -5.17
N PRO A 119 8.71 -3.59 -4.32
CA PRO A 119 8.62 -2.48 -3.39
C PRO A 119 9.75 -2.39 -2.37
N PHE A 120 10.48 -3.49 -2.16
CA PHE A 120 11.55 -3.59 -1.16
C PHE A 120 12.92 -3.35 -1.76
N LEU A 121 13.04 -3.23 -3.08
CA LEU A 121 14.32 -2.96 -3.69
C LEU A 121 14.68 -1.49 -3.41
N PRO A 122 15.72 -1.21 -2.58
CA PRO A 122 15.94 0.12 -2.04
C PRO A 122 16.09 1.17 -3.15
N ILE A 123 15.28 2.21 -3.07
CA ILE A 123 15.40 3.41 -3.89
C ILE A 123 16.23 4.38 -3.08
N ASP A 124 17.54 4.37 -3.34
CA ASP A 124 18.48 5.23 -2.65
C ASP A 124 18.28 6.73 -2.98
N ASP A 125 18.98 7.59 -2.23
CA ASP A 125 18.87 9.03 -2.40
C ASP A 125 19.33 9.48 -3.79
N ALA A 126 20.32 8.83 -4.37
CA ALA A 126 20.83 9.17 -5.69
C ALA A 126 19.80 8.85 -6.79
N LEU A 127 19.14 7.70 -6.70
CA LEU A 127 18.09 7.28 -7.63
C LEU A 127 16.84 8.15 -7.46
N SER A 128 16.43 8.42 -6.22
CA SER A 128 15.30 9.32 -5.96
C SER A 128 15.55 10.73 -6.54
N ARG A 129 16.72 11.34 -6.29
CA ARG A 129 17.03 12.67 -6.85
C ARG A 129 17.03 12.69 -8.37
N ARG A 130 17.56 11.64 -9.03
CA ARG A 130 17.54 11.52 -10.49
C ARG A 130 16.12 11.41 -11.04
N LEU A 131 15.25 10.66 -10.37
CA LEU A 131 13.86 10.54 -10.77
C LEU A 131 13.10 11.86 -10.56
N GLU A 132 13.32 12.57 -9.45
CA GLU A 132 12.75 13.91 -9.24
C GLU A 132 13.17 14.89 -10.33
N GLN A 133 14.45 14.88 -10.73
CA GLN A 133 14.96 15.71 -11.82
C GLN A 133 14.34 15.33 -13.16
N LEU A 134 14.18 14.03 -13.45
CA LEU A 134 13.52 13.55 -14.67
C LEU A 134 12.05 13.99 -14.74
N LEU A 135 11.37 14.02 -13.60
CA LEU A 135 9.96 14.41 -13.48
C LEU A 135 9.78 15.93 -13.37
N GLU A 136 10.88 16.70 -13.32
CA GLU A 136 10.87 18.16 -13.12
C GLU A 136 10.11 18.59 -11.85
N VAL A 137 10.15 17.78 -10.80
CA VAL A 137 9.53 18.07 -9.50
C VAL A 137 10.55 18.57 -8.49
N ARG A 138 10.07 19.17 -7.40
CA ARG A 138 10.93 19.66 -6.32
C ARG A 138 11.70 18.53 -5.63
N ARG A 139 12.90 18.85 -5.14
CA ARG A 139 13.66 17.93 -4.29
C ARG A 139 12.85 17.57 -3.04
N GLY A 140 12.76 16.27 -2.75
CA GLY A 140 12.01 15.73 -1.61
C GLY A 140 10.63 15.21 -2.01
N TRP A 141 10.17 15.50 -3.23
CA TRP A 141 8.86 15.05 -3.71
C TRP A 141 8.70 13.53 -3.62
N LEU A 142 9.74 12.73 -3.87
CA LEU A 142 9.65 11.27 -3.75
C LEU A 142 9.57 10.74 -2.33
N ASP A 143 9.98 11.55 -1.36
CA ASP A 143 9.99 11.21 0.06
C ASP A 143 8.66 11.56 0.72
N GLU A 144 7.81 12.31 0.01
CA GLU A 144 6.54 12.80 0.51
C GLU A 144 5.39 11.91 0.05
N GLN A 145 4.41 11.78 0.93
CA GLN A 145 3.21 11.04 0.65
C GLN A 145 2.20 11.95 -0.07
N HIS A 146 1.86 11.60 -1.31
CA HIS A 146 0.86 12.30 -2.12
C HIS A 146 -0.50 11.61 -1.98
N VAL A 147 -1.16 11.85 -0.85
CA VAL A 147 -2.44 11.20 -0.46
C VAL A 147 -3.55 11.50 -1.47
N ASP A 148 -3.52 12.69 -2.07
CA ASP A 148 -4.39 13.16 -3.15
C ASP A 148 -4.30 12.29 -4.43
N ARG A 149 -3.21 11.54 -4.58
CA ARG A 149 -2.97 10.66 -5.73
C ARG A 149 -3.08 9.17 -5.36
N ASP A 150 -3.40 8.85 -4.12
CA ASP A 150 -3.62 7.46 -3.69
C ASP A 150 -4.92 6.93 -4.32
N PRO A 151 -4.88 5.85 -5.12
CA PRO A 151 -6.08 5.25 -5.70
C PRO A 151 -7.15 4.87 -4.66
N LEU A 152 -6.75 4.54 -3.43
CA LEU A 152 -7.68 4.29 -2.32
C LEU A 152 -8.34 5.58 -1.87
N PHE A 153 -7.56 6.65 -1.68
CA PHE A 153 -8.10 7.97 -1.35
C PHE A 153 -9.11 8.41 -2.40
N LEU A 154 -8.76 8.30 -3.68
CA LEU A 154 -9.63 8.64 -4.81
C LEU A 154 -10.87 7.74 -4.92
N SER A 155 -10.83 6.50 -4.41
CA SER A 155 -12.00 5.60 -4.40
C SER A 155 -13.09 6.01 -3.42
N PHE A 156 -12.79 6.81 -2.39
CA PHE A 156 -13.79 7.30 -1.47
C PHE A 156 -14.63 8.43 -2.11
N PRO A 157 -15.92 8.58 -1.76
CA PRO A 157 -16.72 9.73 -2.17
C PRO A 157 -16.07 11.06 -1.75
N GLU A 158 -16.30 12.11 -2.54
CA GLU A 158 -15.72 13.44 -2.30
C GLU A 158 -15.87 13.96 -0.86
N PRO A 159 -17.05 13.85 -0.21
CA PRO A 159 -17.20 14.29 1.18
C PRO A 159 -16.32 13.51 2.18
N MET A 160 -16.08 12.22 1.92
CA MET A 160 -15.22 11.40 2.76
C MET A 160 -13.75 11.78 2.56
N ARG A 161 -13.33 12.05 1.32
CA ARG A 161 -11.98 12.54 1.01
C ARG A 161 -11.69 13.87 1.71
N GLU A 162 -12.64 14.80 1.64
CA GLU A 162 -12.55 16.09 2.31
C GLU A 162 -12.45 15.93 3.83
N LEU A 163 -13.28 15.05 4.43
CA LEU A 163 -13.23 14.76 5.85
C LEU A 163 -11.87 14.16 6.27
N MET A 164 -11.31 13.25 5.49
CA MET A 164 -10.01 12.63 5.76
C MET A 164 -8.86 13.64 5.69
N MET A 165 -8.86 14.51 4.68
CA MET A 165 -7.89 15.61 4.55
C MET A 165 -7.98 16.55 5.74
N THR A 166 -9.19 17.03 6.04
CA THR A 166 -9.47 17.91 7.18
C THR A 166 -8.99 17.28 8.49
N TYR A 167 -9.34 16.01 8.75
CA TYR A 167 -8.90 15.30 9.95
C TYR A 167 -7.37 15.21 10.05
N SER A 168 -6.69 14.97 8.92
CA SER A 168 -5.23 14.86 8.89
C SER A 168 -4.52 16.18 9.19
N GLU A 169 -5.08 17.30 8.76
CA GLU A 169 -4.52 18.64 8.97
C GLU A 169 -4.80 19.19 10.37
N LEU A 170 -5.82 18.66 11.05
CA LEU A 170 -6.17 19.11 12.40
C LEU A 170 -5.11 18.73 13.46
N PRO A 171 -4.83 19.63 14.42
CA PRO A 171 -4.10 19.32 15.63
C PRO A 171 -4.70 18.15 16.44
N PRO A 172 -3.90 17.38 17.21
CA PRO A 172 -4.36 16.19 17.94
C PRO A 172 -5.57 16.41 18.86
N GLY A 173 -5.67 17.59 19.49
CA GLY A 173 -6.82 17.95 20.33
C GLY A 173 -8.12 18.07 19.53
N LEU A 174 -8.07 18.68 18.35
CA LEU A 174 -9.24 18.90 17.51
C LEU A 174 -9.71 17.64 16.79
N ARG A 175 -8.82 16.68 16.51
CA ARG A 175 -9.19 15.35 16.01
C ARG A 175 -10.13 14.60 16.96
N LYS A 176 -9.87 14.68 18.27
CA LYS A 176 -10.73 14.07 19.30
C LYS A 176 -12.11 14.71 19.33
N VAL A 177 -12.17 16.03 19.15
CA VAL A 177 -13.43 16.77 19.08
C VAL A 177 -14.23 16.37 17.84
N LEU A 178 -13.61 16.33 16.66
CA LEU A 178 -14.26 15.93 15.41
C LEU A 178 -14.85 14.50 15.51
N LEU A 179 -14.12 13.57 16.12
CA LEU A 179 -14.60 12.21 16.41
C LEU A 179 -15.79 12.20 17.38
N ALA A 180 -15.76 13.02 18.43
CA ALA A 180 -16.86 13.14 19.38
C ALA A 180 -18.12 13.71 18.70
N THR A 181 -17.97 14.71 17.84
CA THR A 181 -19.07 15.30 17.07
C THR A 181 -19.70 14.26 16.13
N ALA A 182 -18.90 13.50 15.39
CA ALA A 182 -19.41 12.45 14.50
C ALA A 182 -20.19 11.37 15.28
N ARG A 183 -19.73 11.00 16.48
CA ARG A 183 -20.45 10.07 17.36
C ARG A 183 -21.78 10.65 17.83
N ALA A 184 -21.79 11.91 18.29
CA ALA A 184 -23.01 12.57 18.74
C ALA A 184 -24.07 12.64 17.62
N LEU A 185 -23.67 12.92 16.38
CA LEU A 185 -24.57 12.94 15.23
C LEU A 185 -25.20 11.56 14.96
N ARG A 186 -24.38 10.50 14.97
CA ARG A 186 -24.86 9.13 14.80
C ARG A 186 -25.82 8.72 15.92
N ASP A 187 -25.49 9.07 17.16
CA ASP A 187 -26.30 8.71 18.32
C ASP A 187 -27.64 9.48 18.31
N ALA A 188 -27.67 10.72 17.80
CA ALA A 188 -28.90 11.49 17.57
C ALA A 188 -29.79 10.89 16.47
N GLU A 189 -29.21 10.39 15.38
CA GLU A 189 -29.94 9.69 14.31
C GLU A 189 -30.56 8.38 14.81
N ALA A 190 -29.81 7.62 15.63
CA ALA A 190 -30.29 6.39 16.25
C ALA A 190 -31.47 6.64 17.20
N ALA A 191 -31.45 7.74 17.98
CA ALA A 191 -32.55 8.13 18.85
C ALA A 191 -33.82 8.48 18.05
N ASN A 192 -33.68 9.23 16.95
CA ASN A 192 -34.82 9.58 16.10
C ASN A 192 -35.43 8.37 15.35
N SER A 193 -34.66 7.30 15.13
CA SER A 193 -35.12 6.10 14.44
C SER A 193 -35.88 5.12 15.35
N GLN A 194 -35.89 5.33 16.67
CA GLN A 194 -36.63 4.50 17.63
C GLN A 194 -38.03 5.04 17.97
N ASP A 195 -38.32 6.29 17.58
CA ASP A 195 -39.62 6.96 17.79
C ASP A 195 -40.55 6.89 16.56
N THR A 196 -40.23 6.08 15.55
CA THR A 196 -41.06 5.81 14.36
C THR A 196 -41.44 4.35 14.27
#